data_AF-A0AA94HSY2-F1
#
_entry.id   AF-A0AA94HSY2-F1
#
_cell.length_a   1.000
_cell.length_b   1.000
_cell.length_c   1.000
_cell.angle_alpha   90.00
_cell.angle_beta   90.00
_cell.angle_gamma   90.00
#
_symmetry.space_group_name_H-M   'P 1'
#
loop_
_entity.id
_entity.type
_entity.pdbx_description
1 polymer ?
#
loop_
_entity_poly.entity_id
_entity_poly.type
_entity_poly.pdbx_seq_one_letter_code
_entity_poly.pdbx_strand_id
1 'polypeptide(L)' 'MGNVVITPGDIIVADDDGLVAVRAAEAETVAARAKKITDEGMKKLRRIEENGTLDFSWLYEKLDRSGCAIRGGR' A
#
# COMPACT_ATOMS: atom_id res chain seq x y z
N MET A 1 -10.76 -17.73 -8.12
CA MET A 1 -10.58 -16.28 -7.83
C MET A 1 -11.75 -15.53 -8.46
N GLY A 2 -12.24 -14.43 -7.84
CA GLY A 2 -13.46 -13.74 -8.28
C GLY A 2 -14.68 -13.85 -7.35
N ASN A 3 -14.47 -13.96 -6.03
CA ASN A 3 -15.57 -14.00 -5.04
C ASN A 3 -15.96 -12.59 -4.54
N VAL A 4 -16.00 -11.61 -5.44
CA VAL A 4 -16.36 -10.22 -5.14
C VAL A 4 -17.70 -9.92 -5.77
N VAL A 5 -18.70 -9.59 -4.94
CA VAL A 5 -20.04 -9.25 -5.42
C VAL A 5 -20.06 -7.81 -5.91
N ILE A 6 -20.31 -7.61 -7.20
CA ILE A 6 -20.45 -6.30 -7.82
C ILE A 6 -21.93 -5.91 -7.85
N THR A 7 -22.23 -4.69 -7.44
CA THR A 7 -23.58 -4.10 -7.52
C THR A 7 -23.63 -2.97 -8.54
N PRO A 8 -24.78 -2.71 -9.18
CA PRO A 8 -24.94 -1.53 -10.03
C PRO A 8 -24.54 -0.24 -9.30
N GLY A 9 -23.71 0.58 -9.95
CA GLY A 9 -23.17 1.81 -9.38
C GLY A 9 -21.78 1.66 -8.75
N ASP A 10 -21.27 0.45 -8.55
CA ASP A 10 -19.88 0.24 -8.14
C ASP A 10 -18.90 0.75 -9.22
N ILE A 11 -17.77 1.26 -8.76
CA ILE A 11 -16.68 1.73 -9.62
C ILE A 11 -15.71 0.58 -9.81
N ILE A 12 -15.41 0.24 -11.07
CA ILE A 12 -14.41 -0.76 -11.42
C ILE A 12 -13.15 -0.04 -11.92
N VAL A 13 -12.01 -0.35 -11.31
CA VAL A 13 -10.68 0.12 -11.73
C VAL A 13 -9.89 -1.09 -12.18
N ALA A 14 -9.17 -0.97 -13.31
CA ALA A 14 -8.36 -2.04 -13.84
C ALA A 14 -7.05 -1.51 -14.44
N ASP A 15 -5.99 -2.30 -14.29
CA ASP A 15 -4.66 -2.12 -14.89
C ASP A 15 -4.08 -3.51 -15.25
N ASP A 16 -2.78 -3.57 -15.53
CA ASP A 16 -2.09 -4.80 -15.90
C ASP A 16 -1.95 -5.81 -14.74
N ASP A 17 -2.11 -5.37 -13.47
CA ASP A 17 -2.06 -6.25 -12.30
C ASP A 17 -3.43 -6.92 -12.03
N GLY A 18 -4.53 -6.27 -12.44
CA GLY A 18 -5.86 -6.86 -12.37
C GLY A 18 -6.99 -5.84 -12.25
N LEU A 19 -8.06 -6.23 -11.55
CA LEU A 19 -9.26 -5.40 -11.36
C LEU A 19 -9.65 -5.29 -9.88
N VAL A 20 -10.20 -4.14 -9.52
CA VAL A 20 -10.74 -3.84 -8.19
C VAL A 20 -12.14 -3.23 -8.34
N ALA A 21 -13.10 -3.74 -7.58
CA ALA A 21 -14.44 -3.17 -7.45
C ALA A 21 -14.54 -2.33 -6.16
N VAL A 22 -15.00 -1.10 -6.29
CA VAL A 22 -15.18 -0.14 -5.18
C VAL A 22 -16.66 0.20 -5.05
N ARG A 23 -17.20 0.04 -3.83
CA ARG A 23 -18.60 0.43 -3.55
C ARG A 23 -18.80 1.92 -3.76
N ALA A 24 -19.91 2.29 -4.40
CA ALA A 24 -20.25 3.70 -4.66
C ALA A 24 -20.18 4.57 -3.39
N ALA A 25 -20.71 4.06 -2.27
CA ALA A 25 -20.73 4.77 -0.98
C ALA A 25 -19.34 4.97 -0.36
N GLU A 26 -18.33 4.20 -0.77
CA GLU A 26 -16.98 4.26 -0.23
C GLU A 26 -16.01 4.99 -1.17
N ALA A 27 -16.44 5.32 -2.38
CA ALA A 27 -15.60 5.81 -3.47
C ALA A 27 -14.70 6.99 -3.07
N GLU A 28 -15.26 8.01 -2.42
CA GLU A 28 -14.50 9.19 -1.99
C GLU A 28 -13.45 8.85 -0.94
N THR A 29 -13.80 8.01 0.03
CA THR A 29 -12.89 7.60 1.10
C THR A 29 -11.76 6.74 0.55
N VAL A 30 -12.07 5.81 -0.35
CA VAL A 30 -11.08 4.97 -1.02
C VAL A 30 -10.16 5.82 -1.87
N ALA A 31 -10.67 6.77 -2.66
CA ALA A 31 -9.86 7.68 -3.47
C ALA A 31 -8.91 8.52 -2.62
N ALA A 32 -9.39 9.10 -1.52
CA ALA A 32 -8.55 9.88 -0.60
C ALA A 32 -7.43 9.04 0.03
N ARG A 33 -7.74 7.81 0.45
CA ARG A 33 -6.74 6.89 1.02
C ARG A 33 -5.73 6.40 -0.02
N ALA A 34 -6.18 6.04 -1.22
CA ALA A 34 -5.33 5.64 -2.32
C ALA A 34 -4.35 6.77 -2.69
N LYS A 35 -4.83 8.01 -2.79
CA LYS A 35 -3.98 9.18 -3.03
C LYS A 35 -2.90 9.34 -1.96
N LYS A 36 -3.26 9.20 -0.69
CA LYS A 36 -2.28 9.28 0.42
C LYS A 36 -1.19 8.20 0.30
N ILE A 37 -1.57 6.97 -0.03
CA ILE A 37 -0.61 5.86 -0.26
C ILE A 37 0.33 6.20 -1.41
N THR A 38 -0.20 6.69 -2.54
CA THR A 38 0.60 7.10 -3.69
C THR A 38 1.56 8.23 -3.35
N ASP A 39 1.09 9.27 -2.64
CA ASP A 39 1.92 10.41 -2.26
C ASP A 39 3.07 9.99 -1.31
N GLU A 40 2.79 9.10 -0.35
CA GLU A 40 3.82 8.53 0.53
C GLU A 40 4.80 7.64 -0.23
N GLY A 41 4.33 6.84 -1.18
CA GLY A 41 5.15 6.04 -2.08
C GLY A 41 6.10 6.89 -2.93
N MET A 42 5.57 7.97 -3.53
CA MET A 42 6.37 8.92 -4.33
C MET A 42 7.41 9.66 -3.49
N LYS A 43 7.16 9.92 -2.20
CA LYS A 43 8.16 10.48 -1.29
C LYS A 43 9.28 9.47 -1.00
N LYS A 44 8.94 8.19 -0.82
CA LYS A 44 9.93 7.12 -0.61
C LYS A 44 10.81 6.93 -1.85
N LEU A 45 10.20 6.89 -3.04
CA LEU A 45 10.93 6.79 -4.30
C LEU A 45 11.92 7.96 -4.47
N ARG A 46 11.49 9.19 -4.21
CA ARG A 46 12.38 10.36 -4.24
C ARG A 46 13.56 10.26 -3.27
N ARG A 47 13.34 9.80 -2.03
CA ARG A 47 14.44 9.62 -1.05
C ARG A 47 15.45 8.56 -1.49
N ILE A 48 14.98 7.50 -2.16
CA ILE A 48 15.85 6.47 -2.73
C ILE A 48 16.67 7.08 -3.86
N GLU A 49 16.04 7.82 -4.76
CA GLU A 49 16.70 8.45 -5.90
C GLU A 49 17.74 9.50 -5.48
N GLU A 50 17.39 10.37 -4.54
CA GLU A 50 18.25 11.48 -4.09
C GLU A 50 19.37 11.02 -3.15
N ASN A 51 19.06 10.13 -2.20
CA ASN A 51 19.92 9.84 -1.06
C ASN A 51 20.23 8.34 -0.89
N GLY A 52 19.63 7.45 -1.69
CA GLY A 52 19.79 6.00 -1.54
C GLY A 52 19.21 5.44 -0.23
N THR A 53 18.29 6.17 0.42
CA THR A 53 17.78 5.79 1.76
C THR A 53 16.32 5.39 1.74
N LEU A 54 15.97 4.44 2.61
CA LEU A 54 14.59 4.01 2.87
C LEU A 54 14.42 3.73 4.37
N ASP A 55 13.40 4.33 4.98
CA ASP A 55 13.15 4.21 6.42
C ASP A 55 12.32 2.96 6.73
N PHE A 56 12.95 2.04 7.46
CA PHE A 56 12.37 0.78 7.94
C PHE A 56 12.23 0.75 9.47
N SER A 57 12.28 1.88 10.16
CA SER A 57 12.25 1.93 11.63
C SER A 57 11.04 1.17 12.21
N TRP A 58 9.86 1.33 11.59
CA TRP A 58 8.63 0.62 11.97
C TRP A 58 8.75 -0.91 11.86
N LEU A 59 9.53 -1.40 10.90
CA LEU A 59 9.74 -2.83 10.67
C LEU A 59 10.60 -3.41 11.79
N TYR A 60 11.72 -2.76 12.11
CA TYR A 60 12.62 -3.20 13.17
C TYR A 60 11.97 -3.13 14.55
N GLU A 61 11.19 -2.07 14.84
CA GLU A 61 10.41 -1.98 16.07
C GLU A 61 9.40 -3.14 16.18
N LYS A 62 8.75 -3.50 15.06
CA LYS A 62 7.79 -4.61 15.03
C LYS A 62 8.48 -5.98 15.17
N LEU A 63 9.65 -6.16 14.55
CA LEU A 63 10.45 -7.38 14.68
C LEU A 63 10.91 -7.59 16.12
N ASP A 64 11.41 -6.54 16.77
CA ASP A 64 11.83 -6.57 18.17
C ASP A 64 10.66 -6.93 19.09
N ARG A 65 9.51 -6.25 18.93
CA ARG A 65 8.30 -6.52 19.72
C ARG A 65 7.75 -7.93 19.51
N SER A 66 7.93 -8.51 18.33
CA SER A 66 7.47 -9.87 18.03
C SER A 66 8.45 -10.96 18.48
N GLY A 67 9.58 -10.60 19.11
CA GLY A 67 10.61 -11.55 19.53
C GLY A 67 11.37 -12.18 18.36
N CYS A 68 11.36 -11.52 17.19
CA CYS A 68 11.98 -12.03 15.99
C CYS A 68 13.48 -11.70 15.98
N ALA A 69 14.33 -12.71 16.18
CA ALA A 69 15.78 -12.54 16.14
C ALA A 69 16.29 -12.44 14.69
N ILE A 70 16.94 -11.32 14.35
CA ILE A 70 17.56 -11.13 13.03
C ILE A 70 18.90 -11.86 13.02
N ARG A 71 19.04 -12.90 12.20
CA ARG A 71 20.30 -13.66 12.04
C ARG A 71 20.86 -13.41 10.64
N GLY A 72 22.07 -12.83 10.56
CA GLY A 72 22.77 -12.58 9.30
C GLY A 72 22.63 -11.16 8.75
N GLY A 73 22.90 -10.14 9.56
CA GLY A 73 23.26 -8.81 9.06
C GLY A 73 24.76 -8.79 8.77
N ARG A 74 25.16 -8.18 7.65
CA ARG A 74 26.57 -7.92 7.34
C ARG A 74 27.18 -6.96 8.37
#